data_AF-A0A7V9HI56-F1
#
_entry.id   AF-A0A7V9HI56-F1
#
_cell.length_a   1.000
_cell.length_b   1.000
_cell.length_c   1.000
_cell.angle_alpha   90.00
_cell.angle_beta   90.00
_cell.angle_gamma   90.00
#
_symmetry.space_group_name_H-M   'P 1'
#
loop_
_entity.id
_entity.type
_entity.pdbx_description
1 polymer ?
#
loop_
_entity_poly.entity_id
_entity_poly.type
_entity_poly.pdbx_seq_one_letter_code
_entity_poly.pdbx_strand_id
1 'polypeptide(L)'
;MEHLPPANGSGNPDGHGHPVSDEWADAMVRTVAHLAAQLTIVQVRLRALASELNAGEAIAAGAVAARVETLAQAEAGSYLRENLGEILTEVIDVEALEQDLVRYLIAEPEPGESTP
;
A
#
# COMPACT_ATOMS: atom_id res chain seq x y z
N MET A 1 -26.21 60.91 27.58
CA MET A 1 -26.19 59.55 27.00
C MET A 1 -25.08 59.53 25.99
N GLU A 2 -24.14 58.61 26.21
CA GLU A 2 -22.77 58.63 25.73
C GLU A 2 -22.68 58.32 24.23
N HIS A 3 -21.72 58.98 23.58
CA HIS A 3 -21.33 58.81 22.20
C HIS A 3 -20.37 57.61 22.11
N LEU A 4 -20.81 56.48 21.52
CA LEU A 4 -19.94 55.32 21.26
C LEU A 4 -18.93 55.65 20.13
N PRO A 5 -17.63 55.35 20.28
CA PRO A 5 -16.66 55.44 19.18
C PRO A 5 -16.74 54.21 18.24
N PRO A 6 -16.33 54.32 16.97
CA PRO A 6 -16.23 53.18 16.06
C PRO A 6 -15.05 52.28 16.48
N ALA A 7 -15.32 51.00 16.69
CA ALA A 7 -14.28 50.00 16.89
C ALA A 7 -13.59 49.72 15.54
N ASN A 8 -12.46 50.38 15.32
CA ASN A 8 -11.46 49.98 14.33
C ASN A 8 -10.68 48.77 14.85
N GLY A 9 -10.54 47.75 14.00
CA GLY A 9 -9.31 46.95 13.91
C GLY A 9 -9.16 45.76 14.86
N SER A 10 -9.25 44.56 14.30
CA SER A 10 -8.06 43.73 14.07
C SER A 10 -8.51 42.42 13.43
N GLY A 11 -8.10 42.22 12.17
CA GLY A 11 -8.10 40.89 11.60
C GLY A 11 -7.21 40.00 12.46
N ASN A 12 -7.74 38.86 12.87
CA ASN A 12 -6.92 37.76 13.34
C ASN A 12 -7.01 36.64 12.29
N PRO A 13 -5.99 36.48 11.42
CA PRO A 13 -5.88 35.38 10.47
C PRO A 13 -5.19 34.19 11.15
N ASP A 14 -5.68 33.79 12.33
CA ASP A 14 -5.13 32.63 13.00
C ASP A 14 -5.65 31.37 12.32
N GLY A 15 -4.81 30.88 11.40
CA GLY A 15 -4.90 29.56 10.81
C GLY A 15 -4.87 28.49 11.90
N HIS A 16 -6.05 28.06 12.33
CA HIS A 16 -6.23 26.77 12.98
C HIS A 16 -6.27 25.67 11.90
N GLY A 17 -5.14 25.43 11.24
CA GLY A 17 -4.84 24.13 10.64
C GLY A 17 -4.52 23.18 11.79
N HIS A 18 -5.46 22.29 12.14
CA HIS A 18 -5.28 21.36 13.26
C HIS A 18 -4.20 20.32 12.93
N PRO A 19 -3.12 20.16 13.72
CA PRO A 19 -2.11 19.11 13.51
C PRO A 19 -2.68 17.68 13.58
N VAL A 20 -3.88 17.53 14.15
CA VAL A 20 -4.62 16.28 14.24
C VAL A 20 -5.14 15.81 12.87
N SER A 21 -5.41 16.71 11.91
CA SER A 21 -5.85 16.30 10.57
C SER A 21 -4.74 15.61 9.80
N ASP A 22 -3.51 16.09 9.95
CA ASP A 22 -2.38 15.62 9.17
C ASP A 22 -1.86 14.29 9.72
N GLU A 23 -1.76 14.14 11.05
CA GLU A 23 -1.42 12.85 11.67
C GLU A 23 -2.46 11.77 11.37
N TRP A 24 -3.76 12.13 11.37
CA TRP A 24 -4.82 11.21 11.01
C TRP A 24 -4.78 10.84 9.53
N ALA A 25 -4.52 11.80 8.65
CA ALA A 25 -4.36 11.56 7.23
C ALA A 25 -3.16 10.65 6.95
N ASP A 26 -2.01 10.89 7.57
CA ASP A 26 -0.80 10.07 7.45
C ASP A 26 -1.04 8.63 7.94
N ALA A 27 -1.73 8.48 9.07
CA ALA A 27 -2.11 7.16 9.57
C ALA A 27 -2.99 6.41 8.56
N MET A 28 -3.95 7.10 7.94
CA MET A 28 -4.82 6.50 6.92
C MET A 28 -4.08 6.15 5.64
N VAL A 29 -3.22 7.03 5.13
CA VAL A 29 -2.35 6.74 3.98
C VAL A 29 -1.51 5.49 4.25
N ARG A 30 -0.89 5.40 5.42
CA ARG A 30 -0.09 4.22 5.81
C ARG A 30 -0.93 2.95 5.90
N THR A 31 -2.12 3.02 6.49
CA THR A 31 -3.02 1.86 6.57
C THR A 31 -3.46 1.41 5.18
N VAL A 32 -3.87 2.33 4.30
CA VAL A 32 -4.28 1.97 2.93
C VAL A 32 -3.11 1.42 2.13
N ALA A 33 -1.91 2.00 2.26
CA ALA A 33 -0.69 1.48 1.64
C ALA A 33 -0.42 0.03 2.06
N HIS A 34 -0.58 -0.26 3.35
CA HIS A 34 -0.40 -1.60 3.87
C HIS A 34 -1.45 -2.58 3.33
N LEU A 35 -2.73 -2.17 3.27
CA LEU A 35 -3.80 -3.00 2.71
C LEU A 35 -3.61 -3.26 1.22
N ALA A 36 -3.19 -2.24 0.45
CA ALA A 36 -2.88 -2.39 -0.97
C ALA A 36 -1.72 -3.38 -1.19
N ALA A 37 -0.67 -3.32 -0.37
CA ALA A 37 0.42 -4.28 -0.41
C ALA A 37 -0.06 -5.71 -0.09
N GLN A 38 -0.86 -5.90 0.98
CA GLN A 38 -1.43 -7.20 1.33
C GLN A 38 -2.30 -7.77 0.22
N LEU A 39 -3.17 -6.96 -0.38
CA LEU A 39 -4.02 -7.38 -1.50
C LEU A 39 -3.17 -7.79 -2.70
N THR A 40 -2.13 -7.02 -3.02
CA THR A 40 -1.22 -7.33 -4.12
C THR A 40 -0.50 -8.67 -3.91
N ILE A 41 -0.04 -8.97 -2.68
CA ILE A 41 0.57 -10.26 -2.33
C ILE A 41 -0.39 -11.41 -2.65
N VAL A 42 -1.64 -11.28 -2.21
CA VAL A 42 -2.66 -12.32 -2.39
C VAL A 42 -2.99 -12.50 -3.88
N GLN A 43 -3.13 -11.41 -4.63
CA GLN A 43 -3.39 -11.45 -6.08
C GLN A 43 -2.26 -12.17 -6.84
N VAL A 44 -1.00 -11.84 -6.57
CA VAL A 44 0.15 -12.49 -7.22
C VAL A 44 0.19 -13.99 -6.91
N ARG A 45 0.03 -14.38 -5.63
CA ARG A 45 0.05 -15.78 -5.21
C ARG A 45 -1.09 -16.59 -5.82
N LEU A 46 -2.31 -16.05 -5.83
CA LEU A 46 -3.47 -16.73 -6.43
C LEU A 46 -3.32 -16.88 -7.95
N ARG A 47 -2.81 -15.85 -8.63
CA ARG A 47 -2.56 -15.91 -10.07
C ARG A 47 -1.49 -16.94 -10.40
N ALA A 48 -0.42 -17.01 -9.60
CA ALA A 48 0.61 -18.03 -9.75
C ALA A 48 0.03 -19.45 -9.62
N LEU A 49 -0.75 -19.68 -8.57
CA LEU A 49 -1.44 -20.95 -8.36
C LEU A 49 -2.39 -21.30 -9.51
N ALA A 50 -3.19 -20.33 -9.97
CA ALA A 50 -4.09 -20.52 -11.09
C ALA A 50 -3.34 -20.83 -12.40
N SER A 51 -2.19 -20.21 -12.65
CA SER A 51 -1.34 -20.52 -13.81
C SER A 51 -0.85 -21.97 -13.78
N GLU A 52 -0.39 -22.44 -12.62
CA GLU A 52 0.09 -23.83 -12.49
C GLU A 52 -1.07 -24.85 -12.51
N LEU A 53 -2.24 -24.52 -11.96
CA LEU A 53 -3.46 -25.33 -12.09
C LEU A 53 -3.87 -25.51 -13.56
N ASN A 54 -3.82 -24.44 -14.34
CA ASN A 54 -4.19 -24.46 -15.75
C ASN A 54 -3.17 -25.18 -16.65
N ALA A 55 -1.92 -25.35 -16.18
CA ALA A 55 -0.89 -26.09 -16.90
C ALA A 55 -1.13 -27.62 -16.89
N GLY A 56 -2.04 -28.12 -16.04
CA GLY A 56 -2.57 -29.48 -16.12
C GLY A 56 -1.68 -30.58 -15.52
N GLU A 57 -0.61 -30.22 -14.80
CA GLU A 57 0.27 -31.15 -14.09
C GLU A 57 0.07 -31.08 -12.57
N ALA A 58 0.61 -32.06 -11.85
CA ALA A 58 0.61 -32.03 -10.38
C ALA A 58 1.32 -30.75 -9.89
N ILE A 59 0.64 -29.94 -9.09
CA ILE A 59 1.18 -28.66 -8.60
C ILE A 59 2.35 -28.93 -7.66
N ALA A 60 3.57 -28.68 -8.14
CA ALA A 60 4.75 -28.66 -7.28
C ALA A 60 4.87 -27.29 -6.60
N ALA A 61 5.13 -27.27 -5.29
CA ALA A 61 5.32 -26.03 -4.54
C ALA A 61 6.43 -25.14 -5.15
N GLY A 62 7.51 -25.75 -5.66
CA GLY A 62 8.59 -25.04 -6.34
C GLY A 62 8.18 -24.40 -7.66
N ALA A 63 7.23 -25.00 -8.40
CA ALA A 63 6.71 -24.42 -9.64
C ALA A 63 5.85 -23.18 -9.35
N VAL A 64 5.02 -23.24 -8.30
CA VAL A 64 4.25 -22.08 -7.83
C VAL A 64 5.18 -20.98 -7.33
N ALA A 65 6.22 -21.30 -6.58
CA ALA A 65 7.20 -20.31 -6.10
C ALA A 65 7.91 -19.59 -7.25
N ALA A 66 8.41 -20.34 -8.25
CA ALA A 66 9.03 -19.76 -9.45
C ALA A 66 8.04 -18.88 -10.25
N ARG A 67 6.75 -19.27 -10.28
CA ARG A 67 5.70 -18.49 -10.90
C ARG A 67 5.40 -17.20 -10.12
N VAL A 68 5.37 -17.26 -8.79
CA VAL A 68 5.23 -16.08 -7.92
C VAL A 68 6.37 -15.11 -8.18
N GLU A 69 7.61 -15.58 -8.25
CA GLU A 69 8.77 -14.74 -8.55
C GLU A 69 8.61 -14.03 -9.90
N THR A 70 8.27 -14.79 -10.94
CA THR A 70 8.06 -14.24 -12.30
C THR A 70 6.97 -13.17 -12.31
N LEU A 71 5.84 -13.43 -11.67
CA LEU A 71 4.71 -12.49 -11.61
C LEU A 71 5.00 -11.28 -10.71
N ALA A 72 5.73 -11.48 -9.61
CA ALA A 72 6.12 -10.40 -8.72
C ALA A 72 6.97 -9.37 -9.47
N GLN A 73 7.98 -9.83 -10.21
CA GLN A 73 8.87 -8.95 -10.98
C GLN A 73 8.16 -8.26 -12.14
N ALA A 74 7.17 -8.90 -12.76
CA ALA A 74 6.50 -8.40 -13.96
C ALA A 74 5.27 -7.54 -13.67
N GLU A 75 4.49 -7.89 -12.64
CA GLU A 75 3.12 -7.37 -12.47
C GLU A 75 2.87 -6.73 -11.09
N ALA A 76 3.71 -6.95 -10.06
CA ALA A 76 3.43 -6.46 -8.71
C ALA A 76 3.29 -4.93 -8.65
N GLY A 77 4.11 -4.20 -9.40
CA GLY A 77 4.01 -2.75 -9.51
C GLY A 77 2.68 -2.27 -10.13
N SER A 78 2.16 -2.98 -11.13
CA SER A 78 0.88 -2.62 -11.75
C SER A 78 -0.26 -2.82 -10.76
N TYR A 79 -0.32 -4.00 -10.14
CA TYR A 79 -1.33 -4.32 -9.15
C TYR A 79 -1.27 -3.39 -7.93
N LEU A 80 -0.07 -3.03 -7.47
CA LEU A 80 0.07 -2.10 -6.35
C LEU A 80 -0.48 -0.71 -6.69
N ARG A 81 -0.15 -0.17 -7.87
CA ARG A 81 -0.68 1.13 -8.32
C ARG A 81 -2.19 1.10 -8.50
N GLU A 82 -2.72 0.02 -9.08
CA GLU A 82 -4.16 -0.18 -9.23
C GLU A 82 -4.88 -0.24 -7.87
N ASN A 83 -4.30 -0.96 -6.89
CA ASN A 83 -4.87 -1.11 -5.55
C ASN A 83 -4.79 0.18 -4.71
N LEU A 84 -3.78 1.02 -4.94
CA LEU A 84 -3.63 2.33 -4.29
C LEU A 84 -4.55 3.39 -4.93
N GLY A 85 -4.72 3.34 -6.25
CA GLY A 85 -5.40 4.37 -7.02
C GLY A 85 -4.57 5.65 -7.16
N GLU A 86 -4.93 6.48 -8.13
CA GLU A 86 -4.15 7.65 -8.58
C GLU A 86 -3.73 8.58 -7.43
N ILE A 87 -4.68 8.93 -6.55
CA ILE A 87 -4.46 9.87 -5.44
C ILE A 87 -3.35 9.41 -4.50
N LEU A 88 -3.33 8.12 -4.15
CA LEU A 88 -2.35 7.61 -3.20
C LEU A 88 -0.98 7.37 -3.83
N THR A 89 -0.93 7.13 -5.15
CA THR A 89 0.34 7.00 -5.87
C THR A 89 1.14 8.31 -5.95
N GLU A 90 0.49 9.47 -5.76
CA GLU A 90 1.17 10.78 -5.74
C GLU A 90 1.83 11.10 -4.40
N VAL A 91 1.39 10.45 -3.31
CA VAL A 91 1.84 10.75 -1.94
C VAL A 91 2.69 9.65 -1.31
N ILE A 92 2.62 8.43 -1.84
CA ILE A 92 3.42 7.29 -1.39
C ILE A 92 4.60 7.08 -2.34
N ASP A 93 5.76 6.73 -1.80
CA ASP A 93 6.86 6.17 -2.59
C ASP A 93 6.51 4.75 -3.03
N VAL A 94 5.78 4.66 -4.15
CA VAL A 94 5.28 3.40 -4.70
C VAL A 94 6.44 2.52 -5.18
N GLU A 95 7.53 3.12 -5.67
CA GLU A 95 8.68 2.38 -6.15
C GLU A 95 9.40 1.65 -5.01
N ALA A 96 9.61 2.32 -3.87
CA ALA A 96 10.17 1.69 -2.69
C ALA A 96 9.24 0.57 -2.16
N LEU A 97 7.93 0.83 -2.11
CA LEU A 97 6.96 -0.18 -1.66
C LEU A 97 6.89 -1.38 -2.62
N GLU A 98 6.97 -1.16 -3.93
CA GLU A 98 7.03 -2.21 -4.95
C GLU A 98 8.29 -3.08 -4.75
N GLN A 99 9.44 -2.48 -4.51
CA GLN A 99 10.69 -3.22 -4.26
C GLN A 99 10.61 -4.07 -2.99
N ASP A 100 10.06 -3.52 -1.91
CA ASP A 100 9.85 -4.25 -0.67
C ASP A 100 8.86 -5.41 -0.84
N LEU A 101 7.82 -5.19 -1.63
CA LEU A 101 6.83 -6.19 -1.98
C LEU A 101 7.42 -7.35 -2.79
N VAL A 102 8.20 -7.04 -3.83
CA VAL A 102 8.90 -8.04 -4.63
C VAL A 102 9.87 -8.82 -3.75
N ARG A 103 10.65 -8.15 -2.91
CA ARG A 103 11.57 -8.80 -1.96
C ARG A 103 10.83 -9.74 -1.02
N TYR A 104 9.69 -9.31 -0.49
CA TYR A 104 8.87 -10.14 0.39
C TYR A 104 8.29 -11.38 -0.33
N LEU A 105 7.84 -11.22 -1.58
CA LEU A 105 7.24 -12.31 -2.36
C LEU A 105 8.26 -13.38 -2.79
N ILE A 106 9.52 -13.00 -3.01
CA ILE A 106 10.58 -13.91 -3.45
C ILE A 106 11.40 -14.49 -2.29
N ALA A 107 11.28 -13.92 -1.08
CA ALA A 107 11.94 -14.46 0.09
C ALA A 107 11.43 -15.89 0.36
N GLU A 108 12.33 -16.86 0.39
CA GLU A 108 11.98 -18.22 0.81
C GLU A 108 11.45 -18.15 2.26
N PRO A 109 10.37 -18.90 2.58
CA PRO A 109 10.00 -19.08 3.98
C PRO A 109 11.20 -19.71 4.69
N GLU A 110 11.74 -19.03 5.70
CA GLU A 110 12.81 -19.57 6.55
C GLU A 110 12.43 -20.99 6.96
N PRO A 111 13.33 -21.99 6.77
CA PRO A 111 13.04 -23.38 7.10
C PRO A 111 12.93 -23.52 8.62
N GLY A 112 11.75 -23.28 9.17
CA GLY A 112 11.54 -23.34 10.63
C GLY A 112 10.28 -22.71 11.18
N GLU A 113 9.55 -21.86 10.46
CA GLU A 113 8.31 -21.27 10.98
C GLU A 113 7.11 -22.20 10.78
N SER A 114 7.20 -23.39 11.38
CA SER A 114 6.03 -24.18 11.73
C SER A 114 5.40 -23.53 12.96
N THR A 115 4.48 -22.58 12.77
CA THR A 115 3.63 -22.10 13.87
C THR A 115 2.49 -23.10 14.11
N PRO A 116 2.09 -23.32 15.38
CA PRO A 116 1.23 -24.42 15.83
C PRO A 116 -0.25 -24.29 15.47
#